data_AF-A0A967LQA1-F1
#
_entry.id   AF-A0A967LQA1-F1
#
_cell.length_a   1.000
_cell.length_b   1.000
_cell.length_c   1.000
_cell.angle_alpha   90.00
_cell.angle_beta   90.00
_cell.angle_gamma   90.00
#
_symmetry.space_group_name_H-M   'P 1'
#
loop_
_entity.id
_entity.type
_entity.pdbx_description
1 polymer ?
#
loop_
_entity_poly.entity_id
_entity_poly.type
_entity_poly.pdbx_seq_one_letter_code
_entity_poly.pdbx_strand_id
1 'polypeptide(L)'
;MEPVGYHAWLAAGRVGLFVLGEPPTLRLAETGAGTARVVAGDIGRSLQRVPAGDAISFTQRDDEGWWVRRLESSGRIRTIAPLPGPELYHAWTPDGRLLTARGTEVLELVPGSGTWRRVVDLAEHGLGAVTRLAVSPDGRTLAVVADRAT
;
A
#
# COMPACT_ATOMS: atom_id res chain seq x y z
N MET A 1 -21.77 12.54 -2.41
CA MET A 1 -20.98 11.74 -1.45
C MET A 1 -20.00 10.95 -2.30
N GLU A 2 -18.70 11.19 -2.14
CA GLU A 2 -17.71 10.49 -2.96
C GLU A 2 -17.63 9.01 -2.53
N PRO A 3 -17.48 8.07 -3.49
CA PRO A 3 -17.42 6.65 -3.18
C PRO A 3 -16.12 6.26 -2.46
N VAL A 4 -16.18 5.14 -1.73
CA VAL A 4 -15.01 4.49 -1.12
C VAL A 4 -14.47 3.45 -2.09
N GLY A 5 -13.20 3.57 -2.47
CA GLY A 5 -12.54 2.61 -3.38
C GLY A 5 -11.80 1.48 -2.66
N TYR A 6 -11.20 1.76 -1.50
CA TYR A 6 -10.46 0.79 -0.70
C TYR A 6 -10.66 1.08 0.78
N HIS A 7 -10.51 0.05 1.61
CA HIS A 7 -10.50 0.20 3.07
C HIS A 7 -9.50 -0.77 3.71
N ALA A 8 -8.96 -0.38 4.86
CA ALA A 8 -8.17 -1.28 5.69
C ALA A 8 -8.39 -0.98 7.17
N TRP A 9 -8.45 -2.02 7.98
CA TRP A 9 -8.66 -1.92 9.42
C TRP A 9 -7.35 -1.57 10.13
N LEU A 10 -7.31 -0.46 10.88
CA LEU A 10 -6.16 -0.11 11.73
C LEU A 10 -6.16 -0.90 13.03
N ALA A 11 -7.32 -1.02 13.66
CA ALA A 11 -7.54 -1.64 14.97
C ALA A 11 -9.02 -2.04 15.09
N ALA A 12 -9.41 -2.62 16.23
CA ALA A 12 -10.83 -2.86 16.51
C ALA A 12 -11.61 -1.55 16.42
N GLY A 13 -12.64 -1.52 15.56
CA GLY A 13 -13.51 -0.35 15.39
C GLY A 13 -12.93 0.80 14.55
N ARG A 14 -11.71 0.69 14.02
CA ARG A 14 -11.03 1.78 13.30
C ARG A 14 -10.66 1.39 11.88
N VAL A 15 -11.19 2.12 10.91
CA VAL A 15 -11.01 1.83 9.49
C VAL A 15 -10.49 3.05 8.74
N GLY A 16 -9.42 2.85 7.99
CA GLY A 16 -8.94 3.79 6.98
C GLY A 16 -9.71 3.56 5.68
N LEU A 17 -10.11 4.64 5.04
CA LEU A 17 -10.93 4.65 3.82
C LEU A 17 -10.20 5.46 2.75
N PHE A 18 -9.96 4.86 1.59
CA PHE A 18 -9.65 5.59 0.37
C PHE A 18 -10.96 6.15 -0.19
N VAL A 19 -11.11 7.47 -0.18
CA VAL A 19 -12.29 8.17 -0.69
C VAL A 19 -11.89 8.89 -1.98
N LEU A 20 -12.66 8.64 -3.06
CA LEU A 20 -12.46 9.25 -4.37
C LEU A 20 -12.61 10.78 -4.30
N GLY A 21 -12.04 11.46 -5.29
CA GLY A 21 -12.00 12.92 -5.40
C GLY A 21 -10.75 13.38 -6.14
N GLU A 22 -10.65 14.68 -6.39
CA GLU A 22 -9.49 15.32 -7.03
C GLU A 22 -8.90 16.39 -6.08
N PRO A 23 -7.86 16.07 -5.28
CA PRO A 23 -7.20 14.76 -5.15
C PRO A 23 -7.95 13.77 -4.23
N PRO A 24 -7.68 12.45 -4.34
CA PRO A 24 -8.27 11.44 -3.45
C PRO A 24 -7.75 11.59 -2.01
N THR A 25 -8.54 11.14 -1.03
CA THR A 25 -8.25 11.34 0.40
C THR A 25 -8.21 10.04 1.19
N LEU A 26 -7.31 9.96 2.18
CA LEU A 26 -7.43 9.00 3.28
C LEU A 26 -8.35 9.59 4.33
N ARG A 27 -9.42 8.87 4.67
CA ARG A 27 -10.28 9.20 5.81
C ARG A 27 -10.21 8.12 6.87
N LEU A 28 -10.21 8.52 8.13
CA LEU A 28 -10.29 7.62 9.26
C LEU A 28 -11.72 7.68 9.83
N ALA A 29 -12.36 6.52 9.90
CA ALA A 29 -13.67 6.35 10.51
C ALA A 29 -13.60 5.44 11.74
N GLU A 30 -14.46 5.73 12.70
CA GLU A 30 -14.73 4.89 13.87
C GLU A 30 -16.08 4.20 13.66
N THR A 31 -16.18 2.90 13.95
CA THR A 31 -17.42 2.14 13.80
C THR A 31 -18.50 2.72 14.71
N GLY A 32 -19.67 3.03 14.15
CA GLY A 32 -20.79 3.62 14.88
C GLY A 32 -20.77 5.14 15.00
N ALA A 33 -19.66 5.83 14.66
CA ALA A 33 -19.59 7.28 14.73
C ALA A 33 -20.36 8.00 13.60
N GLY A 34 -20.72 7.29 12.52
CA GLY A 34 -21.43 7.86 11.37
C GLY A 34 -20.65 8.91 10.57
N THR A 35 -19.40 9.19 10.95
CA THR A 35 -18.55 10.21 10.35
C THR A 35 -17.12 9.69 10.16
N ALA A 36 -16.39 10.31 9.23
CA ALA A 36 -14.98 10.01 8.97
C ALA A 36 -14.21 11.32 8.81
N ARG A 37 -13.03 11.41 9.45
CA ARG A 37 -12.15 12.60 9.35
C ARG A 37 -11.11 12.40 8.26
N VAL A 38 -10.78 13.44 7.51
CA VAL A 38 -9.65 13.41 6.57
C VAL A 38 -8.34 13.40 7.36
N VAL A 39 -7.41 12.52 6.98
CA VAL A 39 -6.10 12.38 7.64
C VAL A 39 -4.92 12.50 6.68
N ALA A 40 -5.15 12.28 5.37
CA ALA A 40 -4.19 12.56 4.32
C ALA A 40 -4.93 12.88 3.00
N GLY A 41 -4.31 13.70 2.14
CA GLY A 41 -4.75 13.95 0.78
C GLY A 41 -3.75 13.41 -0.24
N ASP A 42 -4.16 13.36 -1.50
CA ASP A 42 -3.36 12.90 -2.64
C ASP A 42 -2.77 11.49 -2.44
N ILE A 43 -3.63 10.59 -1.96
CA ILE A 43 -3.24 9.20 -1.72
C ILE A 43 -3.39 8.34 -2.99
N GLY A 44 -2.54 7.33 -3.09
CA GLY A 44 -2.67 6.29 -4.09
C GLY A 44 -3.72 5.25 -3.68
N ARG A 45 -3.90 4.29 -4.57
CA ARG A 45 -4.95 3.25 -4.48
C ARG A 45 -4.56 2.05 -3.62
N SER A 46 -3.40 2.07 -2.97
CA SER A 46 -2.94 0.98 -2.12
C SER A 46 -3.10 1.34 -0.65
N LEU A 47 -3.82 0.49 0.05
CA LEU A 47 -4.18 0.64 1.45
C LEU A 47 -4.14 -0.75 2.10
N GLN A 48 -3.21 -0.97 3.02
CA GLN A 48 -2.91 -2.28 3.58
C GLN A 48 -2.73 -2.22 5.09
N ARG A 49 -3.17 -3.27 5.81
CA ARG A 49 -2.79 -3.46 7.22
C ARG A 49 -1.27 -3.66 7.29
N VAL A 50 -0.63 -3.03 8.27
CA VAL A 50 0.78 -3.34 8.59
C VAL A 50 0.82 -4.60 9.47
N PRO A 51 1.63 -5.62 9.16
CA PRO A 51 1.82 -6.80 10.00
C PRO A 51 2.27 -6.38 11.40
N ALA A 52 1.72 -7.04 12.42
CA ALA A 52 1.96 -6.76 13.82
C ALA A 52 1.70 -5.27 14.23
N GLY A 53 0.61 -5.06 14.96
CA GLY A 53 0.27 -3.77 15.56
C GLY A 53 -0.87 -3.03 14.87
N ASP A 54 -1.18 -1.86 15.41
CA ASP A 54 -2.39 -1.10 15.06
C ASP A 54 -2.09 0.03 14.09
N ALA A 55 -1.81 -0.35 12.84
CA ALA A 55 -1.50 0.59 11.79
C ALA A 55 -1.95 0.09 10.41
N ILE A 56 -2.21 1.05 9.53
CA ILE A 56 -2.29 0.82 8.09
C ILE A 56 -1.13 1.51 7.40
N SER A 57 -0.86 1.06 6.19
CA SER A 57 0.06 1.67 5.25
C SER A 57 -0.70 2.05 3.99
N PHE A 58 -0.26 3.13 3.37
CA PHE A 58 -0.89 3.66 2.17
C PHE A 58 0.15 4.35 1.29
N THR A 59 -0.15 4.48 0.01
CA THR A 59 0.67 5.28 -0.89
C THR A 59 0.21 6.73 -0.89
N GLN A 60 1.13 7.69 -0.91
CA GLN A 60 0.82 9.13 -0.93
C GLN A 60 1.81 9.86 -1.82
N ARG A 61 1.33 10.85 -2.57
CA ARG A 61 2.16 11.77 -3.33
C ARG A 61 2.40 13.06 -2.56
N ASP A 62 3.60 13.60 -2.70
CA ASP A 62 3.96 14.98 -2.41
C ASP A 62 4.85 15.53 -3.55
N ASP A 63 5.48 16.69 -3.33
CA ASP A 63 6.30 17.37 -4.34
C ASP A 63 7.57 16.58 -4.71
N GLU A 64 8.02 15.65 -3.87
CA GLU A 64 9.22 14.84 -4.10
C GLU A 64 8.90 13.51 -4.81
N GLY A 65 7.62 13.10 -4.83
CA GLY A 65 7.15 11.93 -5.55
C GLY A 65 6.20 11.06 -4.75
N TRP A 66 6.22 9.76 -5.02
CA TRP A 66 5.35 8.78 -4.40
C TRP A 66 6.03 8.08 -3.23
N TRP A 67 5.29 7.89 -2.15
CA TRP A 67 5.78 7.33 -0.90
C TRP A 67 4.88 6.24 -0.37
N VAL A 68 5.45 5.25 0.30
CA VAL A 68 4.72 4.39 1.24
C VAL A 68 4.76 5.05 2.61
N ARG A 69 3.58 5.33 3.16
CA ARG A 69 3.40 5.95 4.47
C ARG A 69 2.63 5.03 5.40
N ARG A 70 2.78 5.23 6.71
CA ARG A 70 2.14 4.47 7.79
C ARG A 70 1.27 5.42 8.62
N LEU A 71 0.00 5.08 8.80
CA LEU A 71 -0.88 5.72 9.77
C LEU A 71 -1.00 4.81 11.00
N GLU A 72 -0.54 5.30 12.14
CA GLU A 72 -0.68 4.63 13.44
C GLU A 72 -2.06 4.90 14.06
N SER A 73 -2.49 4.04 14.99
CA SER A 73 -3.69 4.26 15.80
C SER A 73 -3.68 5.58 16.56
N SER A 74 -2.52 6.12 16.92
CA SER A 74 -2.41 7.48 17.49
C SER A 74 -2.90 8.59 16.53
N GLY A 75 -3.12 8.28 15.25
CA GLY A 75 -3.41 9.25 14.20
C GLY A 75 -2.17 9.85 13.56
N ARG A 76 -0.97 9.48 14.02
CA ARG A 76 0.30 9.94 13.47
C ARG A 76 0.63 9.25 12.16
N ILE A 77 1.09 10.03 11.19
CA ILE A 77 1.60 9.54 9.90
C ILE A 77 3.14 9.57 9.90
N ARG A 78 3.76 8.50 9.42
CA ARG A 78 5.22 8.41 9.20
C ARG A 78 5.53 7.90 7.79
N THR A 79 6.62 8.36 7.22
CA THR A 79 7.17 7.79 5.97
C THR A 79 7.85 6.46 6.25
N ILE A 80 7.62 5.46 5.38
CA ILE A 80 8.36 4.20 5.39
C ILE A 80 9.49 4.25 4.37
N ALA A 81 9.16 4.57 3.11
CA ALA A 81 10.12 4.67 2.01
C ALA A 81 9.51 5.38 0.79
N PRO A 82 10.34 5.93 -0.12
CA PRO A 82 9.88 6.32 -1.45
C PRO A 82 9.48 5.07 -2.25
N LEU A 83 8.50 5.19 -3.13
CA LEU A 83 8.19 4.15 -4.10
C LEU A 83 9.25 4.14 -5.21
N PRO A 84 9.70 2.96 -5.66
CA PRO A 84 10.75 2.84 -6.67
C PRO A 84 10.26 3.04 -8.12
N GLY A 85 8.95 3.27 -8.32
CA GLY A 85 8.31 3.39 -9.62
C GLY A 85 6.89 4.00 -9.52
N PRO A 86 6.23 4.24 -10.67
CA PRO A 86 4.88 4.81 -10.73
C PRO A 86 3.77 3.85 -10.27
N GLU A 87 4.08 2.57 -10.07
CA GLU A 87 3.17 1.56 -9.56
C GLU A 87 2.82 1.84 -8.10
N LEU A 88 1.56 2.16 -7.85
CA LEU A 88 1.11 2.64 -6.55
C LEU A 88 0.73 1.52 -5.57
N TYR A 89 1.08 0.25 -5.86
CA TYR A 89 0.66 -0.92 -5.09
C TYR A 89 1.79 -1.56 -4.33
N HIS A 90 1.51 -1.87 -3.07
CA HIS A 90 2.41 -2.58 -2.18
C HIS A 90 1.66 -3.68 -1.44
N ALA A 91 2.40 -4.69 -1.02
CA ALA A 91 1.92 -5.74 -0.15
C ALA A 91 2.90 -5.96 1.00
N TRP A 92 2.40 -6.41 2.15
CA TRP A 92 3.26 -6.82 3.26
C TRP A 92 3.43 -8.32 3.27
N THR A 93 4.65 -8.78 3.50
CA THR A 93 4.91 -10.16 3.93
C THR A 93 4.55 -10.32 5.41
N PRO A 94 4.25 -11.54 5.89
CA PRO A 94 3.93 -11.77 7.31
C PRO A 94 5.06 -11.38 8.28
N ASP A 95 6.32 -11.46 7.82
CA ASP A 95 7.50 -11.07 8.60
C ASP A 95 7.81 -9.56 8.55
N GLY A 96 6.92 -8.75 7.96
CA GLY A 96 7.01 -7.29 8.01
C GLY A 96 7.92 -6.66 6.97
N ARG A 97 8.15 -7.32 5.83
CA ARG A 97 8.79 -6.72 4.65
C ARG A 97 7.73 -6.19 3.71
N LEU A 98 8.10 -5.20 2.92
CA LEU A 98 7.27 -4.64 1.86
C LEU A 98 7.68 -5.23 0.53
N LEU A 99 6.69 -5.61 -0.27
CA LEU A 99 6.85 -5.87 -1.68
C LEU A 99 6.16 -4.77 -2.48
N THR A 100 6.77 -4.41 -3.61
CA THR A 100 6.17 -3.57 -4.66
C THR A 100 6.60 -4.11 -6.02
N ALA A 101 5.95 -3.66 -7.08
CA ALA A 101 6.41 -3.91 -8.44
C ALA A 101 6.95 -2.64 -9.10
N ARG A 102 7.78 -2.83 -10.13
CA ARG A 102 8.20 -1.81 -11.09
C ARG A 102 8.33 -2.48 -12.45
N GLY A 103 7.43 -2.20 -13.39
CA GLY A 103 7.33 -2.99 -14.61
C GLY A 103 7.12 -4.47 -14.29
N THR A 104 8.02 -5.33 -14.76
CA THR A 104 7.99 -6.79 -14.51
C THR A 104 8.72 -7.21 -13.23
N GLU A 105 9.48 -6.30 -12.62
CA GLU A 105 10.31 -6.59 -11.45
C GLU A 105 9.48 -6.53 -10.16
N VAL A 106 9.65 -7.54 -9.30
CA VAL A 106 9.20 -7.49 -7.91
C VAL A 106 10.37 -7.08 -7.03
N LEU A 107 10.15 -6.05 -6.23
CA LEU A 107 11.14 -5.44 -5.34
C LEU A 107 10.70 -5.63 -3.89
N GLU A 108 11.65 -5.93 -3.01
CA GLU A 108 11.47 -6.04 -1.56
C GLU A 108 12.17 -4.89 -0.83
N LEU A 109 11.55 -4.41 0.24
CA LEU A 109 12.13 -3.50 1.21
C LEU A 109 11.94 -4.06 2.63
N VAL A 110 13.04 -4.12 3.38
CA VAL A 110 13.00 -4.27 4.84
C VAL A 110 12.83 -2.86 5.44
N PRO A 111 11.74 -2.56 6.16
CA PRO A 111 11.55 -1.23 6.76
C PRO A 111 12.75 -0.79 7.61
N GLY A 112 13.18 0.45 7.43
CA GLY A 112 14.38 0.99 8.09
C GLY A 112 15.69 0.77 7.33
N SER A 113 15.75 -0.14 6.34
CA SER A 113 16.94 -0.29 5.48
C SER A 113 17.09 0.82 4.44
N GLY A 114 15.97 1.47 4.08
CA GLY A 114 15.90 2.53 3.08
C GLY A 114 16.16 2.08 1.63
N THR A 115 16.35 0.78 1.37
CA THR A 115 16.76 0.27 0.05
C THR A 115 15.83 -0.82 -0.46
N TRP A 116 15.25 -0.60 -1.64
CA TRP A 116 14.54 -1.62 -2.40
C TRP A 116 15.52 -2.55 -3.12
N ARG A 117 15.27 -3.86 -3.05
CA ARG A 117 16.08 -4.89 -3.71
C ARG A 117 15.21 -5.77 -4.58
N ARG A 118 15.65 -6.04 -5.81
CA ARG A 118 14.96 -6.97 -6.72
C ARG A 118 15.01 -8.38 -6.15
N VAL A 119 13.84 -9.02 -6.11
CA VAL A 119 13.68 -10.42 -5.69
C VAL A 119 13.53 -11.32 -6.91
N VAL A 120 12.71 -10.90 -7.88
CA VAL A 120 12.44 -11.65 -9.11
C VAL A 120 12.06 -10.69 -10.23
N ASP A 121 12.39 -11.05 -11.47
CA ASP A 121 11.82 -10.44 -12.67
C ASP A 121 10.81 -11.42 -13.28
N LEU A 122 9.53 -11.04 -13.30
CA LEU A 122 8.46 -11.91 -13.77
C LEU A 122 8.44 -12.07 -15.30
N ALA A 123 9.25 -11.29 -16.03
CA ALA A 123 9.47 -11.50 -17.46
C ALA A 123 10.05 -12.91 -17.74
N GLU A 124 10.87 -13.42 -16.83
CA GLU A 124 11.43 -14.79 -16.88
C GLU A 124 10.33 -15.87 -16.82
N HIS A 125 9.13 -15.49 -16.38
CA HIS A 125 7.94 -16.34 -16.31
C HIS A 125 6.88 -15.96 -17.37
N GLY A 126 7.23 -15.16 -18.38
CA GLY A 126 6.32 -14.76 -19.46
C GLY A 126 5.23 -13.77 -19.02
N LEU A 127 5.46 -13.02 -17.94
CA LEU A 127 4.55 -11.98 -17.46
C LEU A 127 5.06 -10.59 -17.85
N GLY A 128 4.12 -9.71 -18.22
CA GLY A 128 4.37 -8.30 -18.48
C GLY A 128 4.32 -7.45 -17.21
N ALA A 129 4.05 -6.15 -17.39
CA ALA A 129 4.03 -5.20 -16.28
C ALA A 129 3.01 -5.59 -15.20
N VAL A 130 3.44 -5.53 -13.94
CA VAL A 130 2.63 -5.90 -12.77
C VAL A 130 1.87 -4.67 -12.27
N THR A 131 0.55 -4.81 -12.16
CA THR A 131 -0.34 -3.74 -11.71
C THR A 131 -0.92 -3.96 -10.31
N ARG A 132 -0.82 -5.18 -9.76
CA ARG A 132 -1.21 -5.53 -8.39
C ARG A 132 -0.36 -6.69 -7.88
N LEU A 133 -0.18 -6.73 -6.56
CA LEU A 133 0.41 -7.88 -5.87
C LEU A 133 -0.25 -8.10 -4.51
N ALA A 134 -0.27 -9.35 -4.05
CA ALA A 134 -0.72 -9.73 -2.72
C ALA A 134 0.08 -10.93 -2.21
N VAL A 135 0.46 -10.91 -0.93
CA VAL A 135 1.17 -12.01 -0.27
C VAL A 135 0.16 -12.83 0.55
N SER A 136 0.25 -14.15 0.42
CA SER A 136 -0.53 -15.09 1.23
C SER A 136 -0.23 -14.96 2.74
N PRO A 137 -1.19 -15.25 3.64
CA PRO A 137 -0.98 -15.12 5.09
C PRO A 137 0.17 -15.96 5.66
N ASP A 138 0.51 -17.09 5.03
CA ASP A 138 1.65 -17.94 5.41
C ASP A 138 2.98 -17.50 4.78
N GLY A 139 2.94 -16.49 3.90
CA GLY A 139 4.11 -15.90 3.24
C GLY A 139 4.70 -16.74 2.11
N ARG A 140 4.05 -17.84 1.71
CA ARG A 140 4.62 -18.82 0.76
C ARG A 140 4.30 -18.52 -0.71
N THR A 141 3.23 -17.78 -0.95
CA THR A 141 2.71 -17.48 -2.28
C THR A 141 2.53 -15.99 -2.49
N LEU A 142 2.92 -15.52 -3.68
CA LEU A 142 2.66 -14.19 -4.21
C LEU A 142 1.62 -14.31 -5.34
N ALA A 143 0.50 -13.60 -5.22
CA ALA A 143 -0.45 -13.41 -6.31
C ALA A 143 -0.15 -12.07 -7.00
N VAL A 144 -0.21 -12.04 -8.34
CA VAL A 144 0.02 -10.83 -9.13
C VAL A 144 -1.06 -10.65 -10.19
N VAL A 145 -1.33 -9.40 -10.55
CA VAL A 145 -2.04 -9.05 -11.78
C VAL A 145 -1.01 -8.43 -12.71
N ALA A 146 -0.80 -9.05 -13.86
CA ALA A 146 0.18 -8.62 -14.84
C ALA A 146 -0.42 -8.59 -16.25
N ASP A 147 0.12 -7.71 -17.08
CA ASP A 147 -0.16 -7.74 -18.52
C ASP A 147 0.41 -9.02 -19.14
N ARG A 148 -0.09 -9.38 -20.33
CA ARG A 148 0.56 -10.43 -21.13
C ARG A 148 1.93 -9.93 -21.57
N ALA A 149 2.93 -10.81 -21.56
CA ALA A 149 4.20 -10.51 -22.21
C ALA A 149 3.95 -10.17 -23.69
N THR A 150 4.58 -9.09 -24.14
CA THR A 150 4.62 -8.65 -25.54
C THR A 150 5.66 -9.43 -26.32
#